data_AF-A0A3D3PL42-F1
#
_entry.id   AF-A0A3D3PL42-F1
#
_cell.length_a   1.000
_cell.length_b   1.000
_cell.length_c   1.000
_cell.angle_alpha   90.00
_cell.angle_beta   90.00
_cell.angle_gamma   90.00
#
_symmetry.space_group_name_H-M   'P 1'
#
loop_
_entity.id
_entity.type
_entity.pdbx_description
1 polymer ?
#
loop_
_entity_poly.entity_id
_entity_poly.type
_entity_poly.pdbx_seq_one_letter_code
_entity_poly.pdbx_strand_id
1 'polypeptide(L)'
;MTHNNLDGWTQHLQSHIAFLRQMLEEGSLRASGPLPEAPVRGGFLIVKADTRAAVDALIARDPFSTEGLIDGLKKRGLPESNCYSDSSADRRRRCQHEAYDAMPPISESVSSIK
;
A
#
# COMPACT_ATOMS: atom_id res chain seq x y z
N MET A 1 -6.35 4.61 -6.69
CA MET A 1 -6.82 4.01 -7.96
C MET A 1 -8.33 4.16 -8.02
N THR A 2 -8.90 4.41 -9.19
CA THR A 2 -10.35 4.54 -9.42
C THR A 2 -10.80 3.58 -10.52
N HIS A 3 -12.02 3.06 -10.40
CA HIS A 3 -12.60 2.03 -11.28
C HIS A 3 -14.06 2.36 -11.63
N ASN A 4 -14.34 2.53 -12.93
CA ASN A 4 -15.66 2.81 -13.49
C ASN A 4 -16.33 1.54 -14.07
N ASN A 5 -15.54 0.55 -14.52
CA ASN A 5 -16.04 -0.75 -14.97
C ASN A 5 -16.23 -1.72 -13.79
N LEU A 6 -17.43 -1.72 -13.20
CA LEU A 6 -17.74 -2.49 -12.00
C LEU A 6 -17.80 -4.01 -12.24
N ASP A 7 -18.18 -4.45 -13.45
CA ASP A 7 -18.27 -5.87 -13.79
C ASP A 7 -16.88 -6.48 -13.91
N GLY A 8 -16.00 -5.82 -14.68
CA GLY A 8 -14.59 -6.21 -14.77
C GLY A 8 -13.88 -6.13 -13.43
N TRP A 9 -14.16 -5.08 -12.65
CA TRP A 9 -13.63 -4.97 -11.29
C TRP A 9 -14.02 -6.17 -10.41
N THR A 10 -15.29 -6.59 -10.46
CA THR A 10 -15.79 -7.72 -9.66
C THR A 10 -15.17 -9.04 -10.11
N GLN A 11 -15.06 -9.25 -11.43
CA GLN A 11 -14.46 -10.44 -12.03
C GLN A 11 -13.00 -10.63 -11.59
N HIS A 12 -12.21 -9.56 -11.54
CA HIS A 12 -10.77 -9.63 -11.24
C HIS A 12 -10.42 -9.36 -9.77
N LEU A 13 -11.42 -9.10 -8.91
CA LEU A 13 -11.21 -8.78 -7.51
C LEU A 13 -10.43 -9.87 -6.75
N GLN A 14 -10.75 -11.14 -6.98
CA GLN A 14 -10.08 -12.23 -6.27
C GLN A 14 -8.61 -12.36 -6.67
N SER A 15 -8.31 -12.24 -7.97
CA SER A 15 -6.93 -12.20 -8.47
C SER A 15 -6.16 -11.01 -7.93
N HIS A 16 -6.80 -9.83 -7.86
CA HIS A 16 -6.21 -8.64 -7.25
C HIS A 16 -5.89 -8.87 -5.76
N ILE A 17 -6.81 -9.43 -4.98
CA ILE A 17 -6.57 -9.75 -3.56
C ILE A 17 -5.42 -10.75 -3.41
N ALA A 18 -5.34 -11.78 -4.25
CA ALA A 18 -4.25 -12.74 -4.23
C ALA A 18 -2.88 -12.08 -4.52
N PHE A 19 -2.84 -11.18 -5.50
CA PHE A 19 -1.65 -10.37 -5.79
C PHE A 19 -1.22 -9.50 -4.60
N LEU A 20 -2.16 -8.83 -3.93
CA LEU A 20 -1.86 -8.02 -2.74
C LEU A 20 -1.32 -8.86 -1.58
N ARG A 21 -1.83 -10.08 -1.39
CA ARG A 21 -1.31 -11.02 -0.37
C ARG A 21 0.13 -11.41 -0.67
N GLN A 22 0.45 -11.74 -1.92
CA GLN A 22 1.82 -12.02 -2.34
C GLN A 22 2.74 -10.82 -2.07
N MET A 23 2.29 -9.59 -2.37
CA MET A 23 3.10 -8.40 -2.08
C MET A 23 3.32 -8.14 -0.59
N LEU A 24 2.36 -8.53 0.28
CA LEU A 24 2.54 -8.47 1.73
C LEU A 24 3.60 -9.48 2.19
N GLU A 25 3.56 -10.70 1.66
CA GLU A 25 4.55 -11.75 1.96
C GLU A 25 5.95 -11.35 1.49
N GLU A 26 6.07 -10.72 0.32
CA GLU A 26 7.32 -10.17 -0.22
C GLU A 26 7.81 -8.92 0.53
N GLY A 27 6.97 -8.32 1.39
CA GLY A 27 7.28 -7.09 2.13
C GLY A 27 7.27 -5.81 1.29
N SER A 28 6.83 -5.89 0.04
CA SER A 28 6.70 -4.74 -0.87
C SER A 28 5.41 -3.94 -0.63
N LEU A 29 4.35 -4.57 -0.10
CA LEU A 29 3.13 -3.90 0.37
C LEU A 29 3.19 -3.70 1.89
N ARG A 30 2.80 -2.51 2.34
CA ARG A 30 2.66 -2.16 3.77
C ARG A 30 1.21 -2.07 4.21
N ALA A 31 0.34 -1.57 3.32
CA ALA A 31 -1.09 -1.51 3.56
C ALA A 31 -1.85 -1.41 2.23
N SER A 32 -3.08 -1.90 2.22
CA SER A 32 -4.05 -1.67 1.15
C SER A 32 -5.44 -1.48 1.74
N GLY A 33 -6.30 -0.77 1.02
CA GLY A 33 -7.69 -0.64 1.45
C GLY A 33 -8.57 0.13 0.46
N PRO A 34 -9.90 0.02 0.62
CA PRO A 34 -10.84 0.84 -0.12
C PRO A 34 -10.67 2.31 0.29
N LEU A 35 -11.01 3.23 -0.62
CA LEU A 35 -11.20 4.65 -0.30
C LEU A 35 -12.68 4.84 0.07
N PRO A 36 -13.04 4.88 1.37
CA PRO A 36 -14.42 5.10 1.79
C PRO A 36 -14.91 6.48 1.31
N GLU A 37 -16.21 6.58 1.05
CA GLU A 37 -16.89 7.84 0.69
C GLU A 37 -16.44 8.50 -0.63
N ALA A 38 -15.64 7.81 -1.45
CA ALA A 38 -15.29 8.30 -2.77
C ALA A 38 -16.48 8.15 -3.76
N PRO A 39 -16.74 9.15 -4.62
CA PRO A 39 -17.83 9.09 -5.62
C PRO A 39 -17.60 8.00 -6.68
N VAL A 40 -16.35 7.56 -6.85
CA VAL A 40 -15.96 6.45 -7.72
C VAL A 40 -15.32 5.38 -6.85
N ARG A 41 -15.64 4.11 -7.12
CA ARG A 41 -15.02 2.99 -6.42
C ARG A 41 -13.51 3.04 -6.61
N GLY A 42 -12.78 2.99 -5.50
CA GLY A 42 -11.33 3.14 -5.54
C GLY A 42 -10.65 2.56 -4.31
N GLY A 43 -9.33 2.47 -4.42
CA GLY A 43 -8.47 1.97 -3.35
C GLY A 43 -7.17 2.73 -3.27
N PHE A 44 -6.48 2.56 -2.15
CA PHE A 44 -5.13 3.06 -1.95
C PHE A 44 -4.20 1.92 -1.57
N LEU A 45 -2.93 2.07 -1.95
CA LEU A 45 -1.84 1.15 -1.64
C LEU A 45 -0.70 1.96 -1.01
N ILE A 46 -0.13 1.43 0.06
CA ILE A 46 1.13 1.92 0.63
C ILE A 46 2.17 0.85 0.33
N VAL A 47 3.11 1.18 -0.55
CA VAL A 47 4.16 0.26 -1.02
C VAL A 47 5.54 0.77 -0.63
N LYS A 48 6.47 -0.15 -0.37
CA LYS A 48 7.89 0.15 -0.23
C LYS A 48 8.57 -0.08 -1.57
N ALA A 49 9.25 0.94 -2.09
CA ALA A 49 10.05 0.87 -3.31
C ALA A 49 11.09 1.99 -3.32
N ASP A 50 12.26 1.72 -3.89
CA ASP A 50 13.38 2.67 -3.91
C ASP A 50 13.19 3.79 -4.95
N THR A 51 12.40 3.53 -5.99
CA THR A 51 12.19 4.48 -7.08
C THR A 51 10.74 4.49 -7.56
N ARG A 52 10.34 5.59 -8.18
CA ARG A 52 9.04 5.69 -8.85
C ARG A 52 8.89 4.66 -9.98
N ALA A 53 9.97 4.35 -10.70
CA ALA A 53 9.95 3.32 -11.74
C ALA A 53 9.67 1.93 -11.16
N ALA A 54 10.19 1.61 -9.98
CA ALA A 54 9.88 0.37 -9.28
C ALA A 54 8.40 0.30 -8.85
N VAL A 55 7.82 1.41 -8.37
CA VAL A 55 6.37 1.49 -8.11
C VAL A 55 5.57 1.23 -9.39
N ASP A 56 6.00 1.78 -10.52
CA ASP A 56 5.30 1.62 -11.79
C ASP A 56 5.37 0.17 -12.28
N ALA A 57 6.51 -0.50 -12.10
CA ALA A 57 6.67 -1.92 -12.40
C ALA A 57 5.81 -2.82 -11.48
N LEU A 58 5.67 -2.46 -10.21
CA LEU A 58 4.78 -3.17 -9.28
C LEU A 58 3.31 -3.01 -9.70
N ILE A 59 2.88 -1.79 -10.01
CA ILE A 59 1.49 -1.53 -10.41
C ILE A 59 1.15 -2.19 -11.75
N ALA A 60 2.10 -2.25 -12.69
CA ALA A 60 1.89 -2.91 -13.99
C ALA A 60 1.58 -4.41 -13.89
N ARG A 61 1.91 -5.04 -12.74
CA ARG A 61 1.62 -6.46 -12.44
C ARG A 61 0.27 -6.68 -11.78
N ASP A 62 -0.41 -5.61 -11.34
CA ASP A 62 -1.73 -5.70 -10.72
C ASP A 62 -2.76 -6.18 -11.77
N PRO A 63 -3.59 -7.20 -11.46
CA PRO A 63 -4.67 -7.63 -12.35
C PRO A 63 -5.58 -6.49 -12.84
N PHE A 64 -5.84 -5.48 -12.01
CA PHE A 64 -6.60 -4.31 -12.46
C PHE A 64 -5.83 -3.47 -13.49
N SER A 65 -4.49 -3.45 -13.44
CA SER A 65 -3.67 -2.76 -14.44
C SER A 65 -3.60 -3.56 -15.74
N THR A 66 -3.40 -4.88 -15.67
CA THR A 66 -3.28 -5.74 -16.86
C THR A 66 -4.58 -5.79 -17.66
N GLU A 67 -5.72 -5.74 -16.98
CA GLU A 67 -7.06 -5.74 -17.59
C GLU A 67 -7.55 -4.34 -17.96
N GLY A 68 -6.73 -3.30 -17.76
CA GLY A 68 -7.08 -1.92 -18.12
C GLY A 68 -8.23 -1.32 -17.30
N LEU A 69 -8.42 -1.79 -16.06
CA LEU A 69 -9.54 -1.41 -15.18
C LEU A 69 -9.23 -0.17 -14.32
N ILE A 70 -8.05 0.43 -14.43
CA ILE A 70 -7.65 1.62 -13.67
C ILE A 70 -7.91 2.88 -14.50
N ASP A 71 -8.94 3.65 -14.16
CA ASP A 71 -9.24 4.92 -14.83
C ASP A 71 -8.31 6.05 -14.39
N GLY A 72 -7.80 5.97 -13.15
CA GLY A 72 -7.04 7.04 -12.52
C GLY A 72 -6.06 6.53 -11.48
N LEU A 73 -4.80 6.91 -11.63
CA LEU A 73 -3.73 6.59 -10.70
C LEU A 73 -2.94 7.85 -10.30
N LYS A 74 -3.04 8.22 -9.02
CA LYS A 74 -2.22 9.28 -8.43
C LYS A 74 -1.17 8.65 -7.52
N LYS A 75 0.10 8.88 -7.84
CA LYS A 75 1.27 8.43 -7.07
C LYS A 75 1.80 9.60 -6.24
N ARG A 76 2.06 9.36 -4.96
CA ARG A 76 2.71 10.32 -4.05
C ARG A 76 3.82 9.60 -3.30
N GLY A 77 5.06 10.06 -3.44
CA GLY A 77 6.15 9.62 -2.58
C GLY A 77 5.99 10.22 -1.19
N LEU A 78 6.17 9.41 -0.15
CA LEU A 78 6.36 9.91 1.20
C LEU A 78 7.88 9.93 1.46
N PRO A 79 8.43 11.00 2.03
CA PRO A 79 9.83 10.98 2.45
C PRO A 79 10.00 9.86 3.49
N GLU A 80 11.01 9.00 3.32
CA GLU A 80 11.44 8.06 4.36
C GLU A 80 11.92 8.90 5.55
N SER A 81 11.03 9.21 6.49
CA SER A 81 11.31 9.99 7.70
C SER A 81 12.23 11.19 7.44
N ASN A 82 11.66 12.36 7.16
CA ASN A 82 12.37 13.56 7.58
C ASN A 82 12.41 13.48 9.11
N CYS A 83 13.51 12.97 9.67
CA CYS A 83 13.86 13.24 11.05
C CYS A 83 13.78 14.75 11.18
N TYR A 84 12.67 15.24 11.75
CA TYR A 84 12.51 16.65 12.06
C TYR A 84 13.57 16.96 13.10
N SER A 85 14.71 17.46 12.62
CA SER A 85 15.84 17.84 13.44
C SER A 85 15.48 19.15 14.11
N ASP A 86 14.84 19.08 15.27
CA ASP A 86 14.92 20.19 16.20
C ASP A 86 16.30 20.18 16.88
N SER A 87 16.88 21.36 16.95
CA SER A 87 18.26 21.65 17.31
C SER A 87 18.51 21.37 18.80
N SER A 88 19.18 20.25 19.11
CA SER A 88 20.11 20.16 20.26
C SER A 88 20.93 18.87 20.20
N ALA A 89 22.00 18.93 19.41
CA ALA A 89 23.30 18.25 19.49
C ALA A 89 23.51 16.76 19.88
N ASP A 90 22.59 16.03 20.52
CA ASP A 90 22.95 14.77 21.17
C ASP A 90 21.87 13.68 21.03
N ARG A 91 21.72 13.10 19.83
CA ARG A 91 20.91 11.85 19.66
C ARG A 91 21.08 11.10 18.34
N ARG A 92 22.20 11.27 17.62
CA ARG A 92 22.41 10.66 16.27
C ARG A 92 22.44 9.12 16.23
N ARG A 93 22.40 8.41 17.35
CA ARG A 93 22.44 6.93 17.39
C ARG A 93 21.11 6.22 17.67
N ARG A 94 20.02 6.91 18.03
CA ARG A 94 18.80 6.23 18.54
C ARG A 94 17.68 6.04 17.51
N CYS A 95 17.78 6.64 16.32
CA CYS A 95 16.66 6.60 15.36
C CYS A 95 16.57 5.33 14.49
N GLN A 96 17.56 4.44 14.49
CA GLN A 96 17.58 3.32 13.52
C GLN A 96 17.08 1.96 14.05
N HIS A 97 16.77 1.80 15.34
CA HIS A 97 16.46 0.47 15.88
C HIS A 97 15.15 0.35 16.69
N GLU A 98 14.69 1.40 17.37
CA GLU A 98 13.56 1.24 18.32
C GLU A 98 12.17 1.31 17.68
N ALA A 99 12.02 1.82 16.46
CA ALA A 99 10.70 2.04 15.86
C ALA A 99 10.04 0.78 15.29
N TYR A 100 10.81 -0.24 14.90
CA TYR A 100 10.27 -1.49 14.34
C TYR A 100 9.91 -2.49 15.46
N ASP A 101 10.70 -2.54 16.54
CA ASP A 101 10.47 -3.43 17.70
C ASP A 101 9.36 -2.95 18.64
N ALA A 102 8.91 -1.70 18.52
CA ALA A 102 7.86 -1.14 19.37
C ALA A 102 6.44 -1.20 18.79
N MET A 103 6.25 -1.73 17.57
CA MET A 103 4.92 -1.95 17.03
C MET A 103 4.35 -3.25 17.64
N PRO A 104 3.19 -3.22 18.33
CA PRO A 104 2.57 -4.45 18.77
C PRO A 104 2.30 -5.33 17.55
N PRO A 105 2.46 -6.67 17.64
CA PRO A 105 2.10 -7.55 16.55
C PRO A 105 0.66 -7.24 16.15
N ILE A 106 0.43 -7.04 14.86
CA ILE A 106 -0.91 -6.98 14.29
C ILE A 106 -1.60 -8.31 14.61
N SER A 107 -2.36 -8.32 15.71
CA SER A 107 -3.15 -9.48 16.12
C SER A 107 -4.15 -9.78 15.00
N GLU A 108 -4.08 -10.99 14.46
CA GLU A 108 -5.10 -11.54 13.56
C GLU A 108 -6.45 -11.56 14.28
N SER A 109 -7.23 -10.50 14.11
CA SER A 109 -8.66 -10.53 14.40
C SER A 109 -9.37 -11.02 13.14
N VAL A 110 -9.32 -12.33 12.92
CA VAL A 110 -10.23 -13.02 12.01
C VAL A 110 -11.60 -12.99 12.69
N SER A 111 -12.37 -11.92 12.46
CA SER A 111 -13.75 -11.87 12.94
C SER A 111 -14.58 -12.78 12.04
N SER A 112 -14.96 -13.94 12.59
CA SER A 112 -15.99 -14.82 12.06
C SER A 112 -17.23 -14.01 11.69
N ILE A 113 -17.54 -13.94 10.40
CA ILE A 113 -18.87 -13.59 9.93
C ILE A 113 -19.70 -14.86 10.04
N LYS A 114 -20.68 -14.84 10.95
CA LYS A 114 -21.75 -15.83 11.07
C LYS A 114 -22.67 -15.79 9.85
#